data_AF-A0A7X1ZQ62-F1
#
_entry.id   AF-A0A7X1ZQ62-F1
#
_cell.length_a   1.000
_cell.length_b   1.000
_cell.length_c   1.000
_cell.angle_alpha   90.00
_cell.angle_beta   90.00
_cell.angle_gamma   90.00
#
_symmetry.space_group_name_H-M   'P 1'
#
loop_
_entity.id
_entity.type
_entity.pdbx_description
1 polymer ?
#
loop_
_entity_poly.entity_id
_entity_poly.type
_entity_poly.pdbx_seq_one_letter_code
_entity_poly.pdbx_strand_id
1 'polypeptide(L)'
;ENTPVNRIVVRLEKRMFLDGYEKAFGMGGGPCSLCEECVDSPGLCRYPEEARPSMEACGIDVFSTVKAHGFPIKVLKDENCEPNYYGLVLIE
;
A
#
# COMPACT_ATOMS: atom_id res chain seq x y z
N GLU A 1 -2.20 13.34 -2.32
CA GLU A 1 -2.21 12.56 -3.57
C GLU A 1 -2.52 11.09 -3.30
N ASN A 2 -3.27 10.42 -4.17
CA ASN A 2 -3.41 8.97 -4.14
C ASN A 2 -2.26 8.37 -4.94
N THR A 3 -1.22 7.92 -4.23
CA THR A 3 -0.03 7.35 -4.85
C THR A 3 -0.44 6.21 -5.79
N PRO A 4 0.02 6.19 -7.06
CA PRO A 4 -0.41 5.19 -8.04
C PRO A 4 -0.31 3.73 -7.54
N VAL A 5 0.66 3.45 -6.67
CA VAL A 5 0.87 2.12 -6.07
C VAL A 5 -0.33 1.62 -5.27
N ASN A 6 -1.05 2.48 -4.54
CA ASN A 6 -2.17 2.06 -3.69
C ASN A 6 -3.33 1.52 -4.54
N ARG A 7 -3.64 2.18 -5.66
CA ARG A 7 -4.64 1.70 -6.62
C ARG A 7 -4.19 0.43 -7.34
N ILE A 8 -2.90 0.31 -7.65
CA ILE A 8 -2.33 -0.90 -8.27
C ILE A 8 -2.48 -2.10 -7.34
N VAL A 9 -2.17 -1.95 -6.06
CA VAL A 9 -2.30 -3.00 -5.04
C VAL A 9 -3.72 -3.53 -4.95
N VAL A 10 -4.73 -2.68 -4.83
CA VAL A 10 -6.15 -3.10 -4.76
C VAL A 10 -6.56 -3.88 -6.01
N ARG A 11 -6.14 -3.41 -7.18
CA ARG A 11 -6.45 -4.08 -8.46
C ARG A 11 -5.77 -5.44 -8.57
N LEU A 12 -4.50 -5.53 -8.16
CA LEU A 12 -3.73 -6.77 -8.18
C LEU A 12 -4.29 -7.78 -7.18
N GLU A 13 -4.55 -7.36 -5.94
CA GLU A 13 -5.18 -8.21 -4.92
C GLU A 13 -6.51 -8.79 -5.42
N LYS A 14 -7.41 -7.96 -5.94
CA LYS A 14 -8.68 -8.43 -6.54
C LYS A 14 -8.44 -9.41 -7.68
N ARG A 15 -7.44 -9.15 -8.53
CA ARG A 15 -7.11 -10.05 -9.64
C ARG A 15 -6.60 -11.39 -9.14
N MET A 16 -5.68 -11.41 -8.18
CA MET A 16 -5.13 -12.63 -7.59
C MET A 16 -6.23 -13.44 -6.91
N PHE A 17 -7.12 -12.79 -6.16
CA PHE A 17 -8.28 -13.45 -5.56
C PHE A 17 -9.14 -14.17 -6.61
N LEU A 18 -9.46 -13.49 -7.72
CA LEU A 18 -10.24 -14.07 -8.83
C LEU A 18 -9.49 -15.17 -9.59
N ASP A 19 -8.15 -15.18 -9.54
CA ASP A 19 -7.30 -16.22 -10.12
C ASP A 19 -7.13 -17.44 -9.17
N GLY A 20 -7.82 -17.47 -8.03
CA GLY A 20 -7.87 -18.62 -7.12
C GLY A 20 -7.01 -18.49 -5.86
N TYR A 21 -6.29 -17.37 -5.68
CA TYR A 21 -5.54 -17.08 -4.46
C TYR A 21 -6.47 -16.49 -3.41
N GLU A 22 -7.25 -17.34 -2.73
CA GLU A 22 -8.30 -16.92 -1.78
C GLU A 22 -7.78 -16.08 -0.60
N LYS A 23 -6.48 -16.19 -0.30
CA LYS A 23 -5.77 -15.44 0.75
C LYS A 23 -5.02 -14.21 0.24
N ALA A 24 -5.31 -13.73 -0.98
CA ALA A 24 -4.70 -12.53 -1.52
C ALA A 24 -4.92 -11.34 -0.57
N PHE A 25 -3.82 -10.70 -0.15
CA PHE A 25 -3.85 -9.57 0.77
C PHE A 25 -2.92 -8.45 0.29
N GLY A 26 -3.52 -7.31 -0.04
CA GLY A 26 -2.83 -6.13 -0.55
C GLY A 26 -2.46 -5.13 0.54
N MET A 27 -1.22 -4.64 0.48
CA MET A 27 -0.69 -3.56 1.30
C MET A 27 -0.12 -2.44 0.41
N GLY A 28 -0.59 -1.22 0.64
CA GLY A 28 -0.11 -0.03 -0.07
C GLY A 28 1.19 0.54 0.52
N GLY A 29 1.50 1.77 0.13
CA GLY A 29 2.59 2.57 0.72
C GLY A 29 2.09 3.94 1.18
N GLY A 30 2.53 4.36 2.36
CA GLY A 30 2.11 5.63 2.96
C GLY A 30 0.67 5.61 3.50
N PRO A 31 0.23 6.72 4.10
CA PRO A 31 -1.12 6.83 4.65
C PRO A 31 -2.21 6.72 3.56
N CYS A 32 -3.41 6.32 3.96
CA CYS A 32 -4.59 6.36 3.10
C CYS A 32 -4.93 7.81 2.71
N SER A 33 -5.23 8.05 1.43
CA SER A 33 -5.58 9.37 0.89
C SER A 33 -6.85 9.35 0.03
N LEU A 34 -7.76 8.39 0.29
CA LEU A 34 -9.03 8.23 -0.43
C LEU A 34 -10.07 9.29 -0.07
N CYS A 35 -9.99 9.86 1.13
CA CYS A 35 -10.81 10.97 1.58
C CYS A 35 -9.93 12.07 2.20
N GLU A 36 -10.42 13.31 2.15
CA GLU A 36 -9.78 14.45 2.82
C GLU A 36 -9.83 14.29 4.35
N GLU A 37 -10.98 13.85 4.87
CA GLU A 37 -11.20 13.60 6.30
C GLU A 37 -11.83 12.22 6.49
N CYS A 38 -11.27 11.40 7.38
CA CYS A 38 -11.83 10.09 7.74
C CYS A 38 -13.13 10.24 8.54
N VAL A 39 -14.00 9.23 8.46
CA VAL A 39 -15.16 9.16 9.37
C VAL A 39 -14.65 8.77 10.76
N ASP A 40 -14.95 9.60 11.76
CA ASP A 40 -14.55 9.37 13.16
C ASP A 40 -15.48 8.35 13.86
N SER A 41 -15.59 7.18 13.24
CA SER A 41 -16.37 6.07 13.76
C SER A 41 -15.81 4.76 13.19
N PRO A 42 -15.32 3.85 14.05
CA PRO A 42 -14.76 2.57 13.63
C PRO A 42 -15.71 1.81 12.70
N GLY A 43 -15.16 1.24 11.63
CA GLY A 43 -15.93 0.46 10.65
C GLY A 43 -16.72 1.27 9.62
N LEU A 44 -16.75 2.61 9.71
CA LEU A 44 -17.48 3.47 8.76
C LEU A 44 -16.58 4.10 7.69
N CYS A 45 -15.56 3.37 7.23
CA CYS A 45 -14.75 3.84 6.11
C CYS A 45 -15.65 4.12 4.89
N ARG A 46 -15.46 5.26 4.21
CA ARG A 46 -16.24 5.60 3.00
C ARG A 46 -15.85 4.75 1.79
N TYR A 47 -14.65 4.16 1.81
CA TYR A 47 -14.08 3.38 0.71
C TYR A 47 -13.51 2.04 1.20
N PRO A 48 -14.32 1.19 1.88
CA PRO A 48 -13.81 -0.02 2.51
C PRO A 48 -13.24 -1.01 1.49
N GLU A 49 -13.79 -1.03 0.28
CA GLU A 49 -13.35 -1.89 -0.83
C GLU A 49 -11.97 -1.49 -1.39
N GLU A 50 -11.58 -0.22 -1.24
CA GLU A 50 -10.33 0.34 -1.78
C GLU A 50 -9.28 0.58 -0.70
N ALA A 51 -9.70 0.82 0.55
CA ALA A 51 -8.78 1.11 1.64
C ALA A 51 -7.95 -0.14 1.98
N ARG A 52 -6.62 -0.01 1.90
CA ARG A 52 -5.68 -1.02 2.37
C ARG A 52 -4.69 -0.40 3.34
N PRO A 53 -4.23 -1.15 4.36
CA PRO A 53 -3.13 -0.68 5.19
C PRO A 53 -1.87 -0.54 4.34
N SER A 54 -0.94 0.30 4.78
CA SER A 54 0.39 0.32 4.18
C SER A 54 1.28 -0.78 4.74
N MET A 55 2.35 -1.09 4.02
CA MET A 55 3.37 -2.04 4.49
C MET A 55 3.88 -1.66 5.89
N GLU A 56 4.22 -0.38 6.09
CA GLU A 56 4.74 0.11 7.36
C GLU A 56 3.68 0.15 8.49
N ALA A 57 2.40 0.36 8.16
CA ALA A 57 1.31 0.25 9.14
C ALA A 57 1.14 -1.18 9.68
N CYS A 58 1.55 -2.18 8.90
CA CYS A 58 1.59 -3.58 9.31
C CYS A 58 2.93 -3.99 9.97
N GLY A 59 3.82 -3.04 10.26
CA GLY A 59 5.10 -3.30 10.94
C GLY A 59 6.22 -3.81 10.03
N ILE A 60 6.05 -3.73 8.70
CA ILE A 60 7.10 -4.11 7.75
C ILE A 60 8.14 -2.99 7.67
N ASP A 61 9.41 -3.33 7.89
CA ASP A 61 10.54 -2.46 7.53
C ASP A 61 10.69 -2.44 6.01
N VAL A 62 10.02 -1.47 5.37
CA VAL A 62 10.03 -1.30 3.91
C VAL A 62 11.45 -1.09 3.39
N PHE A 63 12.29 -0.32 4.08
CA PHE A 63 13.64 -0.01 3.63
C PHE A 63 14.51 -1.26 3.55
N SER A 64 14.57 -2.04 4.62
CA SER A 64 15.38 -3.25 4.65
C SER A 64 14.82 -4.30 3.69
N THR A 65 13.49 -4.44 3.63
CA THR A 65 12.81 -5.40 2.75
C THR A 65 13.15 -5.15 1.29
N VAL A 66 12.93 -3.94 0.78
CA VAL A 66 13.10 -3.68 -0.66
C VAL A 66 14.58 -3.65 -1.07
N LYS A 67 15.48 -3.22 -0.15
CA LYS A 67 16.94 -3.31 -0.36
C LYS A 67 17.40 -4.76 -0.48
N ALA A 68 16.88 -5.67 0.35
CA ALA A 68 17.21 -7.09 0.29
C ALA A 68 16.82 -7.73 -1.06
N HIS A 69 15.84 -7.15 -1.76
CA HIS A 69 15.40 -7.57 -3.10
C HIS A 69 15.98 -6.71 -4.24
N GLY A 70 16.97 -5.86 -3.97
CA GLY A 70 17.68 -5.08 -4.99
C GLY A 70 16.89 -3.90 -5.56
N PHE A 71 15.78 -3.51 -4.93
CA PHE A 71 15.00 -2.34 -5.35
C PHE A 71 15.60 -1.03 -4.81
N PRO A 72 15.54 0.08 -5.58
CA PRO A 72 16.12 1.35 -5.16
C PRO A 72 15.31 2.02 -4.05
N ILE A 73 15.93 2.34 -2.93
CA ILE A 73 15.29 3.17 -1.91
C ILE A 73 16.35 3.95 -1.12
N LYS A 74 16.05 5.22 -0.83
CA LYS A 74 16.90 6.08 -0.01
C LYS A 74 16.05 7.09 0.76
N VAL A 75 16.57 7.56 1.88
CA VAL A 75 15.96 8.67 2.61
C VAL A 75 16.15 9.95 1.80
N LEU A 76 15.05 10.62 1.46
CA LEU A 76 15.07 11.89 0.74
C LEU A 76 15.40 13.04 1.70
N LYS A 77 15.98 14.13 1.18
CA LYS A 77 16.46 15.27 1.99
C LYS A 77 15.56 16.51 1.87
N ASP A 78 14.73 16.56 0.84
CA ASP A 78 13.80 17.65 0.55
C ASP A 78 12.65 17.13 -0.33
N GLU A 79 11.64 17.96 -0.51
CA GLU A 79 10.41 17.63 -1.23
C GLU A 79 10.55 17.66 -2.76
N ASN A 80 11.67 18.14 -3.31
CA ASN A 80 11.93 18.16 -4.75
C ASN A 80 12.52 16.84 -5.26
N CYS A 81 12.91 15.94 -4.35
CA CYS A 81 13.45 14.64 -4.69
C CYS A 81 12.34 13.67 -5.14
N GLU A 82 12.61 12.86 -6.17
CA GLU A 82 11.68 11.83 -6.60
C GLU A 82 11.65 10.63 -5.62
N PRO A 83 10.48 10.29 -5.04
CA PRO A 83 10.33 9.16 -4.12
C PRO A 83 10.12 7.83 -4.84
N ASN A 84 10.56 6.75 -4.18
CA ASN A 84 10.18 5.39 -4.55
C ASN A 84 9.04 4.93 -3.65
N TYR A 85 7.95 4.47 -4.26
CA TYR A 85 6.79 3.93 -3.54
C TYR A 85 6.65 2.44 -3.80
N TYR A 86 6.41 1.69 -2.74
CA TYR A 86 6.28 0.25 -2.76
C TYR A 86 4.92 -0.17 -2.22
N GLY A 87 4.39 -1.22 -2.82
CA GLY A 87 3.22 -1.94 -2.37
C GLY A 87 3.48 -3.42 -2.51
N LEU A 88 2.77 -4.22 -1.72
CA LEU A 88 2.98 -5.65 -1.62
C LEU A 88 1.64 -6.35 -1.69
N VAL A 89 1.54 -7.38 -2.52
CA VAL A 89 0.40 -8.31 -2.48
C VAL A 89 0.96 -9.65 -2.04
N LEU A 90 0.54 -10.10 -0.87
CA LEU A 90 0.83 -11.44 -0.39
C LEU A 90 -0.21 -12.40 -0.94
N ILE A 91 0.26 -13.55 -1.40
CA ILE A 91 -0.56 -14.68 -1.84
C ILE A 91 -0.04 -15.94 -1.15
N GLU A 92 -0.94 -16.87 -0.84
CA GLU A 92 -0.67 -18.21 -0.33
C GLU A 92 -1.56 -19.20 -1.08
#